data_AF-A0A392PQY8-F1
#
_entry.id   AF-A0A392PQY8-F1
#
_cell.length_a   1.000
_cell.length_b   1.000
_cell.length_c   1.000
_cell.angle_alpha   90.00
_cell.angle_beta   90.00
_cell.angle_gamma   90.00
#
_symmetry.space_group_name_H-M   'P 1'
#
loop_
_entity.id
_entity.type
_entity.pdbx_description
1 polymer ?
#
loop_
_entity_poly.entity_id
_entity_poly.type
_entity_poly.pdbx_seq_one_letter_code
_entity_poly.pdbx_strand_id
1 'polypeptide(L)' 'MENEDQKNKTVVRKPRFLCLHGFRTSGEIMKKQIHKWPQNVLDKLDLVFVDAPFPCNGKSDVEGIFDPPYYEWFQFNK' A
#
# COMPACT_ATOMS: atom_id res chain seq x y z
N MET A 1 -40.16 20.32 -9.34
CA MET A 1 -38.99 21.21 -9.28
C MET A 1 -37.91 20.46 -8.53
N GLU A 2 -37.17 19.61 -9.23
CA GLU A 2 -35.93 19.03 -8.70
C GLU A 2 -34.84 20.06 -8.95
N ASN A 3 -34.12 20.45 -7.89
CA ASN A 3 -33.17 21.55 -7.92
C ASN A 3 -32.03 21.29 -8.92
N GLU A 4 -31.81 22.25 -9.81
CA GLU A 4 -30.74 22.23 -10.83
C GLU A 4 -29.32 22.20 -10.21
N ASP A 5 -29.20 22.42 -8.89
CA ASP A 5 -27.95 22.35 -8.11
C ASP A 5 -27.31 20.95 -8.06
N GLN A 6 -28.05 19.89 -8.43
CA GLN A 6 -27.51 18.53 -8.45
C GLN A 6 -26.66 18.23 -9.70
N LYS A 7 -26.63 19.13 -10.70
CA LYS A 7 -26.21 18.77 -12.07
C LYS A 7 -24.71 18.76 -12.33
N ASN A 8 -23.85 19.17 -11.39
CA ASN A 8 -22.39 19.09 -11.54
C ASN A 8 -21.65 19.04 -10.18
N LYS A 9 -21.85 17.99 -9.38
CA LYS A 9 -20.82 17.64 -8.38
C LYS A 9 -19.67 16.95 -9.09
N THR A 10 -18.66 17.72 -9.46
CA THR A 10 -17.37 17.16 -9.87
C THR A 10 -16.83 16.33 -8.70
N VAL A 11 -16.90 15.00 -8.84
CA VAL A 11 -16.32 14.10 -7.83
C VAL A 11 -14.81 14.30 -7.85
N VAL A 12 -14.29 15.01 -6.86
CA VAL A 12 -12.84 15.16 -6.67
C VAL A 12 -12.26 13.78 -6.39
N ARG A 13 -11.54 13.22 -7.37
CA ARG A 13 -10.87 11.92 -7.20
C ARG A 13 -9.62 12.11 -6.37
N LYS A 14 -9.44 11.26 -5.36
CA LYS A 14 -8.19 11.21 -4.58
C LYS A 14 -7.04 10.75 -5.51
N PRO A 15 -5.83 11.31 -5.38
CA PRO A 15 -4.66 10.75 -6.04
C PRO A 15 -4.44 9.31 -5.57
N ARG A 16 -4.20 8.42 -6.53
CA ARG A 16 -3.99 6.99 -6.30
C ARG A 16 -2.51 6.63 -6.39
N PHE A 17 -2.00 5.94 -5.38
CA PHE A 17 -0.62 5.51 -5.30
C PHE A 17 -0.54 3.98 -5.25
N LEU A 18 0.32 3.42 -6.10
CA LEU A 18 0.75 2.03 -5.97
C LEU A 18 1.93 1.98 -4.98
N CYS A 19 1.73 1.29 -3.87
CA CYS A 19 2.69 1.19 -2.78
C CYS A 19 3.50 -0.10 -2.90
N LEU A 20 4.79 0.05 -3.19
CA LEU A 20 5.73 -1.06 -3.35
C LEU A 20 6.56 -1.21 -2.07
N HIS A 21 6.48 -2.38 -1.44
CA HIS A 21 7.23 -2.67 -0.22
C HIS A 21 8.73 -2.86 -0.48
N GLY A 22 9.54 -2.74 0.58
CA GLY A 22 10.99 -2.92 0.53
C GLY A 22 11.42 -4.39 0.44
N PHE A 23 12.73 -4.61 0.34
CA PHE A 23 13.31 -5.96 0.26
C PHE A 23 12.87 -6.85 1.44
N ARG A 24 12.39 -8.06 1.15
CA ARG A 24 11.95 -9.06 2.13
C ARG A 24 10.93 -8.54 3.13
N THR A 25 9.95 -7.76 2.64
CA THR A 25 8.78 -7.33 3.41
C THR A 25 7.51 -7.66 2.63
N SER A 26 6.37 -7.08 2.98
CA SER A 26 5.10 -7.27 2.28
C SER A 26 4.32 -5.97 2.20
N GLY A 27 3.33 -5.95 1.31
CA GLY A 27 2.37 -4.85 1.19
C GLY A 27 1.66 -4.56 2.51
N GLU A 28 1.31 -5.61 3.28
CA GLU A 28 0.69 -5.46 4.60
C GLU A 28 1.65 -4.85 5.64
N ILE A 29 2.95 -5.15 5.59
CA ILE A 29 3.94 -4.50 6.46
C ILE A 29 4.07 -3.01 6.11
N MET A 30 4.18 -2.68 4.83
CA MET A 30 4.20 -1.28 4.39
C MET A 30 2.92 -0.55 4.79
N LYS A 31 1.76 -1.20 4.67
CA LYS A 31 0.49 -0.68 5.13
C LYS A 31 0.53 -0.34 6.62
N LYS A 32 0.96 -1.26 7.49
CA LYS A 32 1.13 -1.00 8.94
C LYS A 32 2.04 0.19 9.21
N GLN A 33 3.12 0.33 8.44
CA GLN A 33 4.05 1.45 8.57
C GLN A 33 3.43 2.78 8.14
N ILE A 34 2.70 2.82 7.02
CA ILE A 34 2.04 4.03 6.50
C ILE A 34 0.87 4.47 7.39
N HIS A 35 0.18 3.55 8.07
CA HIS A 35 -0.88 3.90 9.04
C HIS A 35 -0.38 4.68 10.27
N LYS A 36 0.93 4.90 10.40
CA LYS A 36 1.51 5.83 11.39
C LYS A 36 1.35 7.31 10.99
N TRP A 37 1.01 7.60 9.74
CA TRP A 37 0.78 8.97 9.28
C TRP A 37 -0.52 9.56 9.84
N PRO A 38 -0.62 10.90 9.94
CA PRO A 38 -1.85 11.56 10.38
C PRO A 38 -3.07 11.19 9.51
N GLN A 39 -4.22 10.94 10.15
CA GLN A 39 -5.44 10.51 9.46
C GLN A 39 -5.89 11.50 8.37
N ASN A 40 -5.73 12.81 8.61
CA ASN A 40 -6.09 13.85 7.65
C ASN A 40 -5.24 13.82 6.36
N VAL A 41 -4.08 13.15 6.37
CA VAL A 41 -3.28 12.86 5.18
C VAL A 41 -3.85 11.62 4.48
N LEU A 42 -4.07 10.52 5.23
CA LEU A 42 -4.59 9.26 4.70
C LEU A 42 -5.96 9.45 4.02
N ASP A 43 -6.83 10.28 4.60
CA ASP A 43 -8.16 10.60 4.07
C ASP A 43 -8.12 11.26 2.68
N LYS A 44 -6.98 11.82 2.29
CA LYS A 44 -6.80 12.48 0.98
C LYS A 44 -6.19 11.57 -0.08
N LEU A 45 -5.80 10.35 0.28
CA LEU A 45 -5.09 9.43 -0.61
C LEU A 45 -5.93 8.17 -0.89
N ASP A 46 -5.68 7.57 -2.06
CA ASP A 46 -6.11 6.21 -2.39
C ASP A 46 -4.85 5.34 -2.51
N LEU A 47 -4.62 4.44 -1.56
CA LEU A 47 -3.37 3.68 -1.44
C LEU A 47 -3.61 2.20 -1.76
N VAL A 48 -2.88 1.69 -2.75
CA VAL A 48 -2.94 0.29 -3.17
C VAL A 48 -1.63 -0.39 -2.79
N PHE A 49 -1.68 -1.28 -1.80
CA PHE A 49 -0.53 -2.07 -1.36
C PHE A 49 -0.53 -3.40 -2.10
N VAL A 50 0.63 -3.76 -2.66
CA VAL A 50 0.81 -5.00 -3.41
C VAL A 50 2.00 -5.78 -2.88
N ASP A 51 1.93 -7.10 -2.95
CA ASP A 51 3.05 -7.99 -2.68
C ASP A 51 3.87 -8.22 -3.95
N ALA A 52 5.17 -8.38 -3.77
CA ALA A 52 6.07 -8.81 -4.81
C ALA A 52 5.82 -10.29 -5.21
N PRO A 53 6.16 -10.71 -6.43
CA PRO A 53 5.76 -12.03 -6.93
C PRO A 53 6.54 -13.22 -6.35
N PHE A 54 7.70 -12.99 -5.75
CA PHE A 54 8.56 -14.06 -5.26
C PHE A 54 8.52 -14.16 -3.73
N PRO A 55 8.20 -15.33 -3.14
CA PRO A 55 8.38 -15.56 -1.72
C PRO A 55 9.85 -15.39 -1.31
N CYS A 56 10.07 -14.80 -0.14
CA CYS A 56 11.39 -14.67 0.46
C CYS A 56 11.99 -16.04 0.78
N ASN A 57 13.17 -16.34 0.22
CA ASN A 57 13.89 -17.61 0.43
C ASN A 57 14.90 -17.57 1.60
N GLY A 58 14.98 -16.46 2.34
CA GLY A 58 15.94 -16.29 3.42
C GLY A 58 15.40 -15.45 4.57
N LYS A 59 16.30 -15.07 5.48
CA LYS A 59 15.95 -14.25 6.64
C LYS A 59 15.49 -12.85 6.22
N SER A 60 14.44 -12.35 6.85
CA SER A 60 14.07 -10.94 6.80
C SER A 60 14.57 -10.19 8.03
N ASP A 61 15.02 -8.95 7.83
CA ASP A 61 15.44 -8.06 8.93
C ASP A 61 14.26 -7.60 9.81
N VAL A 62 13.03 -7.82 9.35
CA VAL A 62 11.82 -7.50 10.10
C VAL A 62 11.25 -8.69 10.89
N GLU A 63 11.91 -9.85 10.86
CA GLU A 63 11.53 -11.00 11.68
C GLU A 63 11.51 -10.65 13.18
N GLY A 64 10.45 -11.09 13.87
CA GLY A 64 10.21 -10.77 15.29
C GLY A 64 9.62 -9.38 15.53
N ILE A 65 9.56 -8.52 14.52
CA ILE A 65 8.85 -7.23 14.55
C ILE A 65 7.52 -7.32 13.80
N PHE A 66 7.53 -7.97 12.63
CA PHE A 66 6.36 -8.20 11.80
C PHE A 66 6.27 -9.67 11.40
N ASP A 67 5.06 -10.21 11.43
CA ASP A 67 4.80 -11.60 11.00
C ASP A 67 4.99 -11.77 9.48
N PRO A 68 5.43 -12.95 9.00
CA PRO A 68 5.44 -13.32 7.58
C PRO A 68 4.01 -13.36 6.99
N PRO A 69 3.83 -13.43 5.66
CA PRO A 69 4.83 -13.68 4.60
C PRO A 69 5.67 -12.45 4.22
N TYR A 70 6.85 -12.73 3.67
CA TYR A 70 7.77 -11.74 3.10
C TYR A 70 8.04 -12.07 1.63
N TYR A 71 8.26 -11.05 0.81
CA TYR A 71 8.41 -11.18 -0.63
C TYR A 71 9.60 -10.37 -1.18
N GLU A 72 10.04 -10.74 -2.39
CA GLU A 72 11.12 -10.11 -3.14
C GLU A 72 10.62 -9.74 -4.55
N TRP A 73 10.99 -8.56 -5.05
CA TRP A 73 10.62 -8.09 -6.41
C TRP A 73 11.40 -8.78 -7.51
N PHE A 74 12.55 -9.35 -7.16
CA PHE A 74 13.45 -10.01 -8.09
C PHE A 74 14.17 -11.15 -7.37
N GLN A 75 14.27 -12.29 -8.06
CA GLN A 75 15.16 -13.38 -7.72
C GLN A 75 16.00 -13.69 -8.96
N PHE A 76 17.30 -13.90 -8.79
CA PHE A 76 18.13 -14.40 -9.89
C PHE A 76 17.82 -15.87 -10.12
N ASN A 77 17.76 -16.28 -11.39
CA ASN A 77 17.82 -17.70 -11.71
C ASN A 77 19.17 -18.22 -11.26
N LYS A 78 19.16 -19.27 -10.44
CA LYS A 78 20.36 -20.06 -10.14
C LYS A 78 20.65 -21.01 -11.29
#